data_AF-A0A955A541-F1
#
_entry.id   AF-A0A955A541-F1
#
_cell.length_a   1.000
_cell.length_b   1.000
_cell.length_c   1.000
_cell.angle_alpha   90.00
_cell.angle_beta   90.00
_cell.angle_gamma   90.00
#
_symmetry.space_group_name_H-M   'P 1'
#
loop_
_entity.id
_entity.type
_entity.pdbx_description
1 polymer ?
#
loop_
_entity_poly.entity_id
_entity_poly.type
_entity_poly.pdbx_seq_one_letter_code
_entity_poly.pdbx_strand_id
1 'polypeptide(L)'
;MKRFVACLLLTCVVSVAVAQEPATKNEKPDQAAKSRAKKDAKPEEAKPEEAQELKQEPQDVMAAPQISLRLKDNLTFVGAAAELDKLTISTVFGEIEVPLTTIAGIRFASEANERTTIAMLNGDSITGAVDLSAVKVNTQWGQASVQVHALESMTMVPDMSWVSESAPGGIRWKLTRISNSSSATSTLPPPIRSTIRSSVGQ
;
A
#
# COMPACT_ATOMS: atom_id res chain seq x y z
N MET A 1 13.17 2.51 43.38
CA MET A 1 11.87 2.77 44.02
C MET A 1 10.79 2.70 42.94
N LYS A 2 9.86 1.76 43.08
CA LYS A 2 8.78 1.43 42.13
C LYS A 2 7.62 2.40 42.32
N ARG A 3 7.04 2.93 41.24
CA ARG A 3 5.68 3.48 41.25
C ARG A 3 4.92 3.01 40.01
N PHE A 4 4.13 1.97 40.23
CA PHE A 4 2.99 1.58 39.43
C PHE A 4 1.94 2.69 39.50
N VAL A 5 1.43 3.16 38.37
CA VAL A 5 0.16 3.89 38.31
C VAL A 5 -0.73 3.14 37.33
N ALA A 6 -1.55 2.26 37.89
CA ALA A 6 -2.68 1.63 37.23
C ALA A 6 -3.79 2.68 37.16
N CYS A 7 -4.16 3.10 35.94
CA CYS A 7 -5.38 3.87 35.72
C CYS A 7 -6.43 2.92 35.13
N LEU A 8 -7.44 2.70 35.95
CA LEU A 8 -8.57 1.79 35.81
C LEU A 8 -9.73 2.56 35.15
N LEU A 9 -10.52 1.86 34.32
CA LEU A 9 -11.90 2.19 33.88
C LEU A 9 -12.10 3.37 32.90
N LEU A 10 -12.67 3.09 31.73
CA LEU A 10 -14.14 3.18 31.55
C LEU A 10 -14.55 2.60 30.18
N THR A 11 -15.33 1.52 30.20
CA THR A 11 -16.01 0.93 29.04
C THR A 11 -17.28 1.73 28.73
N CYS A 12 -17.36 2.36 27.56
CA CYS A 12 -18.62 2.82 26.99
C CYS A 12 -18.99 1.92 25.81
N VAL A 13 -19.91 1.00 26.06
CA VAL A 13 -20.65 0.25 25.04
C VAL A 13 -21.73 1.20 24.52
N VAL A 14 -21.66 1.60 23.26
CA VAL A 14 -22.79 2.26 22.58
C VAL A 14 -23.34 1.28 21.55
N SER A 15 -24.40 0.59 21.96
CA SER A 15 -25.28 -0.16 21.06
C SER A 15 -26.15 0.83 20.28
N VAL A 16 -25.97 0.90 18.96
CA VAL A 16 -26.97 1.51 18.07
C VAL A 16 -27.62 0.38 17.29
N ALA A 17 -28.81 -0.01 17.74
CA ALA A 17 -29.75 -0.81 16.97
C ALA A 17 -30.47 0.15 16.00
N VAL A 18 -30.31 -0.06 14.70
CA VAL A 18 -31.23 0.48 13.69
C VAL A 18 -31.96 -0.70 13.08
N ALA A 19 -33.19 -0.88 13.53
CA ALA A 19 -34.19 -1.71 12.90
C ALA A 19 -34.88 -0.90 11.81
N GLN A 20 -34.86 -1.37 10.57
CA GLN A 20 -35.87 -0.99 9.58
C GLN A 20 -36.05 -2.10 8.54
N GLU A 21 -37.02 -2.97 8.82
CA GLU A 21 -37.81 -3.70 7.81
C GLU A 21 -38.91 -2.74 7.30
N PRO A 22 -39.35 -2.81 6.02
CA PRO A 22 -40.19 -3.94 5.61
C PRO A 22 -40.07 -4.44 4.15
N ALA A 23 -40.30 -5.76 4.04
CA ALA A 23 -41.13 -6.44 3.04
C ALA A 23 -41.00 -6.09 1.54
N THR A 24 -40.40 -7.00 0.78
CA THR A 24 -40.92 -7.39 -0.54
C THR A 24 -41.09 -8.89 -0.61
N LYS A 25 -42.37 -9.27 -0.66
CA LYS A 25 -42.94 -10.60 -0.84
C LYS A 25 -43.20 -10.79 -2.33
N ASN A 26 -42.64 -11.82 -2.94
CA ASN A 26 -43.08 -12.47 -4.19
C ASN A 26 -42.40 -13.85 -4.18
N GLU A 27 -43.07 -14.92 -3.74
CA GLU A 27 -43.97 -15.78 -4.55
C GLU A 27 -43.23 -16.24 -5.84
N LYS A 28 -42.74 -17.47 -5.93
CA LYS A 28 -43.54 -18.68 -6.19
C LYS A 28 -42.65 -19.94 -6.18
N PRO A 29 -43.05 -21.07 -5.56
CA PRO A 29 -42.45 -22.38 -5.81
C PRO A 29 -43.40 -23.20 -6.70
N ASP A 30 -42.97 -23.53 -7.91
CA ASP A 30 -43.59 -24.61 -8.70
C ASP A 30 -42.55 -25.70 -8.95
N GLN A 31 -42.90 -26.89 -8.48
CA GLN A 31 -42.27 -28.16 -8.76
C GLN A 31 -42.30 -28.46 -10.26
N ALA A 32 -41.22 -29.02 -10.81
CA ALA A 32 -41.34 -30.07 -11.80
C ALA A 32 -40.03 -30.86 -11.87
N ALA A 33 -40.08 -32.10 -11.39
CA ALA A 33 -39.13 -33.13 -11.72
C ALA A 33 -39.03 -33.31 -13.25
N LYS A 34 -37.80 -33.40 -13.79
CA LYS A 34 -37.58 -33.97 -15.12
C LYS A 34 -36.23 -34.69 -15.21
N SER A 35 -36.32 -35.99 -14.98
CA SER A 35 -35.67 -37.10 -15.72
C SER A 35 -34.29 -36.86 -16.37
N ARG A 36 -33.30 -37.58 -15.85
CA ARG A 36 -32.50 -38.60 -16.57
C ARG A 36 -32.33 -38.40 -18.09
N ALA A 37 -31.11 -38.05 -18.48
CA ALA A 37 -30.52 -38.54 -19.72
C ALA A 37 -29.04 -38.86 -19.47
N LYS A 38 -28.74 -40.15 -19.26
CA LYS A 38 -27.42 -40.70 -19.55
C LYS A 38 -27.18 -40.48 -21.04
N LYS A 39 -26.15 -39.72 -21.39
CA LYS A 39 -25.59 -39.73 -22.74
C LYS A 39 -24.22 -40.37 -22.62
N ASP A 40 -24.15 -41.62 -23.04
CA ASP A 40 -22.92 -42.34 -23.28
C ASP A 40 -22.07 -41.53 -24.27
N ALA A 41 -20.99 -40.94 -23.77
CA ALA A 41 -19.97 -40.32 -24.59
C ALA A 41 -18.86 -41.35 -24.82
N LYS A 42 -18.83 -41.78 -26.08
CA LYS A 42 -17.81 -42.55 -26.79
C LYS A 42 -16.38 -42.22 -26.33
N PRO A 43 -15.48 -43.21 -26.16
CA PRO A 43 -14.05 -42.97 -25.95
C PRO A 43 -13.49 -42.27 -27.18
N GLU A 44 -13.13 -41.01 -27.04
CA GLU A 44 -12.39 -40.27 -28.05
C GLU A 44 -10.91 -40.64 -27.91
N GLU A 45 -10.39 -41.15 -29.02
CA GLU A 45 -9.05 -41.66 -29.22
C GLU A 45 -8.02 -40.57 -28.92
N ALA A 46 -7.16 -40.83 -27.94
CA ALA A 46 -6.11 -39.92 -27.51
C ALA A 46 -5.10 -39.70 -28.65
N LYS A 47 -5.29 -38.59 -29.37
CA LYS A 47 -4.24 -38.03 -30.23
C LYS A 47 -3.16 -37.44 -29.31
N PRO A 48 -1.87 -37.78 -29.49
CA PRO A 48 -0.79 -37.18 -28.72
C PRO A 48 -0.82 -35.67 -28.95
N GLU A 49 -1.18 -34.92 -27.90
CA GLU A 49 -1.03 -33.48 -27.84
C GLU A 49 0.47 -33.21 -27.76
N GLU A 50 1.03 -32.92 -28.93
CA GLU A 50 2.40 -32.51 -29.16
C GLU A 50 2.70 -31.36 -28.20
N ALA A 51 3.54 -31.64 -27.21
CA ALA A 51 4.02 -30.67 -26.23
C ALA A 51 4.67 -29.52 -27.00
N GLN A 52 3.95 -28.42 -27.12
CA GLN A 52 4.50 -27.17 -27.61
C GLN A 52 5.48 -26.67 -26.56
N GLU A 53 6.74 -27.06 -26.76
CA GLU A 53 7.90 -26.55 -26.06
C GLU A 53 7.94 -25.04 -26.28
N LEU A 54 7.47 -24.29 -25.26
CA LEU A 54 7.56 -22.84 -25.19
C LEU A 54 9.03 -22.45 -25.28
N LYS A 55 9.49 -22.21 -26.51
CA LYS A 55 10.71 -21.49 -26.83
C LYS A 55 10.60 -20.11 -26.20
N GLN A 56 11.14 -19.97 -25.00
CA GLN A 56 11.36 -18.68 -24.37
C GLN A 56 12.42 -17.95 -25.20
N GLU A 57 11.97 -17.02 -26.05
CA GLU A 57 12.88 -16.07 -26.68
C GLU A 57 13.60 -15.27 -25.58
N PRO A 58 14.92 -15.07 -25.73
CA PRO A 58 15.69 -14.26 -24.80
C PRO A 58 15.24 -12.82 -24.97
N GLN A 59 14.29 -12.38 -24.13
CA GLN A 59 13.88 -10.99 -24.09
C GLN A 59 15.09 -10.13 -23.73
N ASP A 60 15.41 -9.21 -24.63
CA ASP A 60 16.41 -8.18 -24.46
C ASP A 60 16.16 -7.45 -23.14
N VAL A 61 17.02 -7.74 -22.16
CA VAL A 61 16.81 -7.41 -20.75
C VAL A 61 17.16 -5.94 -20.54
N MET A 62 16.30 -5.03 -21.03
CA MET A 62 16.24 -3.70 -20.46
C MET A 62 15.99 -3.89 -18.97
N ALA A 63 17.03 -3.66 -18.15
CA ALA A 63 17.04 -4.00 -16.73
C ALA A 63 15.78 -3.43 -16.06
N ALA A 64 14.84 -4.31 -15.74
CA ALA A 64 13.60 -3.93 -15.09
C ALA A 64 13.92 -3.19 -13.77
N PRO A 65 13.16 -2.13 -13.44
CA PRO A 65 13.46 -1.31 -12.28
C PRO A 65 13.47 -2.17 -11.01
N GLN A 66 14.55 -2.01 -10.23
CA GLN A 66 14.69 -2.67 -8.93
C GLN A 66 13.72 -2.02 -7.95
N ILE A 67 12.98 -2.85 -7.22
CA ILE A 67 11.96 -2.45 -6.27
C ILE A 67 12.26 -3.09 -4.92
N SER A 68 12.15 -2.29 -3.87
CA SER A 68 12.23 -2.73 -2.48
C SER A 68 10.83 -2.66 -1.87
N LEU A 69 10.27 -3.81 -1.50
CA LEU A 69 8.99 -3.92 -0.84
C LEU A 69 9.20 -4.13 0.65
N ARG A 70 8.50 -3.35 1.47
CA ARG A 70 8.40 -3.56 2.91
C ARG A 70 6.99 -4.01 3.25
N LEU A 71 6.88 -5.13 3.93
CA LEU A 71 5.61 -5.67 4.44
C LEU A 71 5.34 -5.13 5.84
N LYS A 72 4.08 -5.22 6.26
CA LYS A 72 3.63 -4.84 7.61
C LYS A 72 4.35 -5.58 8.74
N ASP A 73 4.88 -6.78 8.47
CA ASP A 73 5.64 -7.58 9.43
C ASP A 73 7.13 -7.18 9.54
N ASN A 74 7.52 -6.03 8.96
CA ASN A 74 8.91 -5.57 8.84
C ASN A 74 9.81 -6.46 7.97
N LEU A 75 9.21 -7.36 7.17
CA LEU A 75 9.94 -8.13 6.17
C LEU A 75 10.19 -7.27 4.93
N THR A 76 11.41 -7.30 4.40
CA THR A 76 11.79 -6.56 3.19
C THR A 76 12.13 -7.53 2.07
N PHE A 77 11.56 -7.31 0.89
CA PHE A 77 11.89 -8.03 -0.34
C PHE A 77 12.52 -7.07 -1.34
N VAL A 78 13.51 -7.56 -2.06
CA VAL A 78 14.13 -6.84 -3.18
C VAL A 78 14.00 -7.69 -4.43
N GLY A 79 13.57 -7.07 -5.52
CA GLY A 79 13.47 -7.74 -6.83
C GLY A 79 13.14 -6.75 -7.93
N ALA A 80 12.81 -7.23 -9.12
CA ALA A 80 12.40 -6.41 -10.25
C ALA A 80 10.87 -6.44 -10.44
N ALA A 81 10.26 -5.32 -10.81
CA ALA A 81 8.84 -5.31 -11.19
C ALA A 81 8.63 -6.15 -12.47
N ALA A 82 7.69 -7.10 -12.44
CA ALA A 82 7.49 -8.05 -13.55
C ALA A 82 6.46 -7.59 -14.59
N GLU A 83 5.37 -6.93 -14.15
CA GLU A 83 4.19 -6.65 -14.99
C GLU A 83 3.55 -5.28 -14.69
N LEU A 84 4.27 -4.40 -14.00
CA LEU A 84 3.73 -3.10 -13.58
C LEU A 84 4.56 -1.99 -14.24
N ASP A 85 4.04 -1.39 -15.31
CA ASP A 85 4.68 -0.24 -15.97
C ASP A 85 4.08 1.10 -15.53
N LYS A 86 2.78 1.09 -15.28
CA LYS A 86 1.98 2.25 -14.89
C LYS A 86 1.14 1.90 -13.68
N LEU A 87 0.85 2.93 -12.89
CA LEU A 87 0.00 2.83 -11.72
C LEU A 87 -1.18 3.79 -11.85
N THR A 88 -2.39 3.26 -11.74
CA THR A 88 -3.61 4.07 -11.73
C THR A 88 -3.94 4.49 -10.30
N ILE A 89 -4.18 5.79 -10.12
CA ILE A 89 -4.50 6.39 -8.82
C ILE A 89 -5.76 7.22 -8.97
N SER A 90 -6.75 6.95 -8.11
CA SER A 90 -7.94 7.77 -7.97
C SER A 90 -7.68 8.83 -6.90
N THR A 91 -7.60 10.09 -7.33
CA THR A 91 -7.45 11.26 -6.46
C THR A 91 -8.77 12.02 -6.37
N VAL A 92 -8.83 13.02 -5.48
CA VAL A 92 -9.99 13.94 -5.41
C VAL A 92 -10.19 14.77 -6.69
N PHE A 93 -9.16 14.85 -7.54
CA PHE A 93 -9.19 15.60 -8.80
C PHE A 93 -9.48 14.70 -10.02
N GLY A 94 -9.67 13.39 -9.80
CA GLY A 94 -9.89 12.40 -10.84
C GLY A 94 -8.84 11.28 -10.83
N GLU A 95 -8.93 10.42 -11.83
CA GLU A 95 -8.01 9.30 -12.03
C GLU A 95 -6.81 9.74 -12.86
N ILE A 96 -5.62 9.33 -12.43
CA ILE A 96 -4.37 9.59 -13.14
C ILE A 96 -3.57 8.30 -13.29
N GLU A 97 -2.91 8.15 -14.43
CA GLU A 97 -1.92 7.10 -14.66
C GLU A 97 -0.52 7.66 -14.44
N VAL A 98 0.22 7.08 -13.50
CA VAL A 98 1.60 7.47 -13.18
C VAL A 98 2.56 6.35 -13.59
N PRO A 99 3.52 6.60 -14.49
CA PRO A 99 4.54 5.61 -14.85
C PRO A 99 5.41 5.24 -13.64
N LEU A 100 5.78 3.97 -13.47
CA LEU A 100 6.67 3.57 -12.36
C LEU A 100 8.03 4.26 -12.42
N THR A 101 8.50 4.60 -13.62
CA THR A 101 9.78 5.29 -13.84
C THR A 101 9.84 6.69 -13.24
N THR A 102 8.70 7.32 -12.93
CA THR A 102 8.64 8.64 -12.28
C THR A 102 8.45 8.56 -10.76
N ILE A 103 8.19 7.36 -10.22
CA ILE A 103 7.88 7.13 -8.82
C ILE A 103 9.17 6.85 -8.05
N ALA A 104 9.40 7.58 -6.97
CA ALA A 104 10.49 7.30 -6.03
C ALA A 104 10.07 6.23 -5.01
N GLY A 105 8.82 6.27 -4.55
CA GLY A 105 8.24 5.27 -3.69
C GLY A 105 6.74 5.46 -3.49
N ILE A 106 6.10 4.43 -2.93
CA ILE A 106 4.70 4.35 -2.56
C ILE A 106 4.59 3.93 -1.10
N ARG A 107 3.79 4.66 -0.31
CA ARG A 107 3.35 4.26 1.03
C ARG A 107 1.90 3.87 0.95
N PHE A 108 1.59 2.59 1.13
CA PHE A 108 0.21 2.09 1.09
C PHE A 108 -0.52 2.50 2.37
N ALA A 109 -1.83 2.70 2.29
CA ALA A 109 -2.66 2.94 3.47
C ALA A 109 -2.59 1.71 4.41
N SER A 110 -2.24 1.93 5.68
CA SER A 110 -2.26 0.85 6.68
C SER A 110 -3.65 0.66 7.26
N GLU A 111 -4.40 1.76 7.42
CA GLU A 111 -5.74 1.81 8.00
C GLU A 111 -6.81 2.26 6.99
N ALA A 112 -8.08 1.98 7.28
CA ALA A 112 -9.21 2.31 6.38
C ALA A 112 -9.37 3.83 6.11
N ASN A 113 -8.90 4.69 7.02
CA ASN A 113 -9.01 6.15 6.90
C ASN A 113 -7.74 6.78 6.31
N GLU A 114 -6.67 6.00 6.13
CA GLU A 114 -5.44 6.48 5.52
C GLU A 114 -5.53 6.40 3.99
N ARG A 115 -4.76 7.24 3.32
CA ARG A 115 -4.66 7.24 1.86
C ARG A 115 -3.26 6.87 1.44
N THR A 116 -3.17 6.16 0.32
CA THR A 116 -1.88 5.82 -0.27
C THR A 116 -1.19 7.09 -0.74
N THR A 117 0.08 7.24 -0.36
CA THR A 117 0.91 8.38 -0.74
C THR A 117 2.00 7.93 -1.67
N ILE A 118 2.15 8.64 -2.79
CA ILE A 118 3.15 8.36 -3.80
C ILE A 118 4.12 9.53 -3.80
N ALA A 119 5.40 9.25 -3.57
CA ALA A 119 6.48 10.21 -3.73
C ALA A 119 7.06 10.05 -5.12
N MET A 120 7.15 11.14 -5.86
CA MET A 120 7.73 11.19 -7.20
C MET A 120 9.22 11.56 -7.14
N LEU A 121 9.97 11.20 -8.18
CA LEU A 121 11.42 11.49 -8.26
C LEU A 121 11.72 13.00 -8.29
N ASN A 122 10.76 13.83 -8.70
CA ASN A 122 10.89 15.29 -8.67
C ASN A 122 10.73 15.90 -7.26
N GLY A 123 10.39 15.10 -6.25
CA GLY A 123 10.17 15.54 -4.88
C GLY A 123 8.71 15.89 -4.54
N ASP A 124 7.81 15.86 -5.52
CA ASP A 124 6.38 16.04 -5.28
C ASP A 124 5.76 14.77 -4.70
N SER A 125 4.59 14.93 -4.08
CA SER A 125 3.81 13.80 -3.57
C SER A 125 2.34 13.91 -3.97
N ILE A 126 1.74 12.76 -4.27
CA ILE A 126 0.33 12.62 -4.63
C ILE A 126 -0.31 11.66 -3.64
N THR A 127 -1.50 11.99 -3.15
CA THR A 127 -2.24 11.17 -2.20
C THR A 127 -3.58 10.76 -2.82
N GLY A 128 -3.89 9.47 -2.78
CA GLY A 128 -5.11 8.92 -3.39
C GLY A 128 -5.38 7.47 -3.02
N ALA A 129 -6.41 6.91 -3.62
CA ALA A 129 -6.66 5.48 -3.62
C ALA A 129 -5.93 4.85 -4.82
N VAL A 130 -5.25 3.74 -4.60
CA VAL A 130 -4.56 3.00 -5.67
C VAL A 130 -5.41 1.79 -6.00
N ASP A 131 -5.75 1.62 -7.27
CA ASP A 131 -6.44 0.42 -7.76
C ASP A 131 -5.41 -0.65 -8.12
N LEU A 132 -4.88 -1.31 -7.09
CA LEU A 132 -3.92 -2.40 -7.25
C LEU A 132 -4.23 -3.50 -6.24
N SER A 133 -4.44 -4.72 -6.74
CA SER A 133 -4.74 -5.88 -5.89
C SER A 133 -3.47 -6.57 -5.40
N ALA A 134 -2.50 -6.76 -6.28
CA ALA A 134 -1.23 -7.41 -5.98
C ALA A 134 -0.07 -6.83 -6.81
N VAL A 135 1.13 -6.87 -6.23
CA VAL A 135 2.39 -6.53 -6.89
C VAL A 135 3.11 -7.83 -7.24
N LYS A 136 3.46 -8.02 -8.52
CA LYS A 136 4.29 -9.14 -8.97
C LYS A 136 5.74 -8.71 -9.09
N VAL A 137 6.62 -9.43 -8.40
CA VAL A 137 8.05 -9.14 -8.32
C VAL A 137 8.85 -10.37 -8.74
N ASN A 138 9.79 -10.17 -9.65
CA ASN A 138 10.79 -11.17 -10.01
C ASN A 138 11.96 -11.06 -9.04
N THR A 139 12.21 -12.13 -8.30
CA THR A 139 13.32 -12.25 -7.35
C THR A 139 14.32 -13.29 -7.85
N GLN A 140 15.49 -13.38 -7.19
CA GLN A 140 16.52 -14.38 -7.54
C GLN A 140 16.06 -15.84 -7.39
N TRP A 141 15.01 -16.10 -6.60
CA TRP A 141 14.50 -17.44 -6.34
C TRP A 141 13.18 -17.73 -7.07
N GLY A 142 12.70 -16.80 -7.88
CA GLY A 142 11.48 -16.96 -8.69
C GLY A 142 10.57 -15.73 -8.66
N GLN A 143 9.36 -15.90 -9.19
CA GLN A 143 8.34 -14.86 -9.19
C GLN A 143 7.50 -14.92 -7.90
N ALA A 144 7.34 -13.76 -7.25
CA ALA A 144 6.53 -13.59 -6.06
C ALA A 144 5.34 -12.67 -6.36
N SER A 145 4.17 -12.99 -5.82
CA SER A 145 3.00 -12.11 -5.86
C SER A 145 2.63 -11.71 -4.45
N VAL A 146 2.66 -10.41 -4.16
CA VAL A 146 2.40 -9.86 -2.83
C VAL A 146 1.14 -9.01 -2.89
N GLN A 147 0.17 -9.32 -2.03
CA GLN A 147 -1.07 -8.54 -1.94
C GLN A 147 -0.80 -7.15 -1.38
N VAL A 148 -1.47 -6.13 -1.94
CA VAL A 148 -1.27 -4.73 -1.53
C VAL A 148 -1.62 -4.49 -0.06
N HIS A 149 -2.60 -5.21 0.48
CA HIS A 149 -2.98 -5.12 1.89
C HIS A 149 -1.89 -5.58 2.87
N ALA A 150 -0.96 -6.44 2.42
CA ALA A 150 0.18 -6.90 3.22
C ALA A 150 1.39 -5.96 3.10
N LEU A 151 1.38 -5.06 2.12
CA LEU A 151 2.46 -4.10 1.90
C LEU A 151 2.30 -2.89 2.83
N GLU A 152 3.42 -2.47 3.40
CA GLU A 152 3.55 -1.20 4.10
C GLU A 152 4.02 -0.13 3.11
N SER A 153 5.12 -0.39 2.40
CA SER A 153 5.68 0.54 1.43
C SER A 153 6.41 -0.17 0.29
N MET A 154 6.51 0.49 -0.84
CA MET A 154 7.33 0.10 -1.98
C MET A 154 8.26 1.27 -2.33
N THR A 155 9.55 1.00 -2.58
CA THR A 155 10.52 2.02 -2.91
C THR A 155 11.29 1.60 -4.16
N MET A 156 11.37 2.50 -5.14
CA MET A 156 12.10 2.27 -6.41
C MET A 156 13.57 2.72 -6.31
N VAL A 157 13.84 3.66 -5.41
CA VAL A 157 15.17 4.21 -5.18
C VAL A 157 15.80 3.55 -3.96
N PRO A 158 17.03 3.02 -4.04
CA PRO A 158 17.72 2.48 -2.88
C PRO A 158 17.96 3.57 -1.82
N ASP A 159 18.15 3.15 -0.58
CA ASP A 159 18.51 4.01 0.55
C ASP A 159 17.51 5.13 0.85
N MET A 160 16.24 4.94 0.49
CA MET A 160 15.16 5.84 0.86
C MET A 160 14.23 5.19 1.89
N SER A 161 13.79 5.99 2.87
CA SER A 161 12.86 5.58 3.93
C SER A 161 11.72 6.59 4.07
N TRP A 162 10.56 6.06 4.43
CA TRP A 162 9.38 6.86 4.73
C TRP A 162 9.46 7.42 6.15
N VAL A 163 9.28 8.73 6.27
CA VAL A 163 9.21 9.44 7.54
C VAL A 163 7.85 10.13 7.65
N SER A 164 7.21 9.96 8.80
CA SER A 164 5.98 10.67 9.15
C SER A 164 6.33 12.04 9.72
N GLU A 165 5.73 13.09 9.18
CA GLU A 165 5.81 14.47 9.67
C GLU A 165 4.43 14.92 10.11
N SER A 166 4.33 15.44 11.34
CA SER A 166 3.07 15.99 11.86
C SER A 166 2.85 17.38 11.28
N ALA A 167 1.78 17.58 10.51
CA ALA A 167 1.43 18.87 9.92
C ALA A 167 0.03 19.32 10.37
N PRO A 168 -0.30 20.62 10.29
CA PRO A 168 -1.67 21.09 10.43
C PRO A 168 -2.54 20.43 9.36
N GLY A 169 -3.39 19.48 9.76
CA GLY A 169 -4.18 18.63 8.85
C GLY A 169 -3.84 17.14 8.89
N GLY A 170 -2.94 16.71 9.78
CA GLY A 170 -2.69 15.29 10.05
C GLY A 170 -1.24 14.87 9.78
N ILE A 171 -1.05 13.55 9.64
CA ILE A 171 0.26 12.97 9.36
C ILE A 171 0.52 13.06 7.85
N ARG A 172 1.67 13.64 7.49
CA ARG A 172 2.18 13.66 6.11
C ARG A 172 3.35 12.70 6.01
N TRP A 173 3.38 11.95 4.92
CA TRP A 173 4.48 11.02 4.63
C TRP A 173 5.44 11.68 3.66
N LYS A 174 6.72 11.66 4.01
CA LYS A 174 7.81 12.13 3.16
C LYS A 174 8.82 11.02 2.96
N LEU A 175 9.33 10.91 1.74
CA LEU A 175 10.43 10.01 1.43
C LEU A 175 11.74 10.76 1.66
N THR A 176 12.59 10.23 2.53
CA THR A 176 13.89 10.82 2.86
C THR A 176 15.00 9.81 2.65
N ARG A 177 16.16 10.28 2.18
CA ARG A 177 17.36 9.45 2.10
C ARG A 177 17.77 9.02 3.51
N ILE A 178 18.06 7.74 3.69
CA ILE A 178 18.67 7.19 4.89
C ILE A 178 20.12 7.69 4.89
N SER A 179 20.34 8.89 5.41
CA SER A 179 21.69 9.29 5.79
C SER A 179 22.03 8.47 7.03
N ASN A 180 23.03 7.58 6.94
CA ASN A 180 23.62 6.93 8.12
C ASN A 180 24.26 7.91 9.12
N SER A 181 24.07 9.23 8.94
CA SER A 181 24.21 10.20 10.00
C SER A 181 23.04 10.05 10.96
N SER A 182 23.27 9.34 12.05
CA SER A 182 22.71 9.68 13.36
C SER A 182 22.88 11.19 13.61
N SER A 183 21.94 11.99 13.12
CA SER A 183 21.86 13.41 13.46
C SER A 183 21.35 13.47 14.89
N ALA A 184 22.32 13.46 15.81
CA ALA A 184 22.17 13.99 17.14
C ALA A 184 21.30 15.24 17.05
N THR A 185 20.21 15.23 17.81
CA THR A 185 19.40 16.39 18.12
C THR A 185 20.31 17.50 18.60
N SER A 186 20.70 18.40 17.71
CA SER A 186 21.30 19.68 18.09
C SER A 186 20.14 20.53 18.61
N THR A 187 19.77 20.29 19.86
CA THR A 187 19.00 21.21 20.67
C THR A 187 19.87 22.45 20.83
N LEU A 188 19.80 23.36 19.86
CA LEU A 188 20.28 24.72 20.05
C LEU A 188 19.44 25.30 21.20
N PRO A 189 20.07 25.74 22.30
CA PRO A 189 19.34 26.44 23.35
C PRO A 189 18.68 27.70 22.75
N PRO A 190 17.47 28.06 23.19
CA PRO A 190 16.79 29.25 22.67
C PRO A 190 17.67 30.50 22.88
N PRO A 191 17.69 31.44 21.92
CA PRO A 191 18.44 32.68 22.07
C PRO A 191 17.91 33.43 23.30
N ILE A 192 18.80 33.69 24.26
CA ILE A 192 18.51 34.51 25.43
C ILE A 192 18.19 35.92 24.92
N ARG A 193 16.90 36.27 24.93
CA ARG A 193 16.41 37.60 24.58
C ARG A 193 16.77 38.57 25.70
N SER A 194 17.91 39.25 25.58
CA SER A 194 18.29 40.34 26.47
C SER A 194 17.29 41.49 26.32
N THR A 195 16.45 41.68 27.34
CA THR A 195 15.53 42.81 27.40
C THR A 195 16.31 44.02 27.92
N ILE A 196 16.76 44.89 27.02
CA ILE A 196 17.33 46.20 27.39
C ILE A 196 16.15 47.10 27.79
N ARG A 197 15.98 47.28 29.10
CA ARG A 197 15.00 48.22 29.68
C ARG A 197 15.64 49.61 29.70
N SER A 198 15.40 50.41 28.67
CA SER A 198 15.74 51.83 28.68
C SER A 198 14.83 52.57 29.66
N SER A 199 15.37 52.99 30.80
CA SER A 199 14.71 53.93 31.70
C SER A 199 14.94 55.35 31.18
N VAL A 200 13.90 55.98 30.63
CA VAL A 200 13.84 57.43 30.44
C VAL A 200 13.19 57.99 31.72
N GLY A 201 14.02 58.62 32.55
CA GLY A 201 13.56 59.46 33.67
C GLY A 201 13.44 60.91 33.20
N GLN A 202 12.34 61.54 33.61
CA GLN A 202 12.05 62.97 33.46
C GLN A 202 12.96 63.84 34.31
#